data_AF-A0A174YS62-F1
#
_entry.id   AF-A0A174YS62-F1
#
_cell.length_a   1.000
_cell.length_b   1.000
_cell.length_c   1.000
_cell.angle_alpha   90.00
_cell.angle_beta   90.00
_cell.angle_gamma   90.00
#
_symmetry.space_group_name_H-M   'P 1'
#
loop_
_entity.id
_entity.type
_entity.pdbx_description
1 polymer ?
#
loop_
_entity_poly.entity_id
_entity_poly.type
_entity_poly.pdbx_seq_one_letter_code
_entity_poly.pdbx_strand_id
1 'polypeptide(L)'
;MEQPKYRFEDLHLQSDKDYTDINDTVVGFLIDKDVIVPFNIQRTLEDIVNNMLAGHFVETQQVLYLSDFKVSMSMEMNTRTNKIVISTYIFDADNLNLHTEIDTDTLHDYRSIKKYFFNELGCIVLGRISQLQKAAGIKGLFALL
;
A
#
# COMPACT_ATOMS: atom_id res chain seq x y z
N MET A 1 -21.54 -11.75 18.10
CA MET A 1 -20.39 -10.83 18.11
C MET A 1 -20.25 -10.27 16.71
N GLU A 2 -19.66 -9.08 16.56
CA GLU A 2 -19.38 -8.50 15.25
C GLU A 2 -17.86 -8.31 15.12
N GLN A 3 -17.35 -8.33 13.90
CA GLN A 3 -15.96 -8.02 13.61
C GLN A 3 -15.65 -6.56 14.00
N PRO A 4 -14.67 -6.30 14.89
CA PRO A 4 -14.24 -4.94 15.20
C PRO A 4 -13.66 -4.23 13.97
N LYS A 5 -13.80 -2.90 13.94
CA LYS A 5 -13.18 -2.05 12.93
C LYS A 5 -11.87 -1.48 13.44
N TYR A 6 -10.87 -1.45 12.58
CA TYR A 6 -9.52 -0.97 12.89
C TYR A 6 -9.19 0.30 12.12
N ARG A 7 -8.42 1.19 12.76
CA ARG A 7 -7.89 2.40 12.12
C ARG A 7 -6.57 2.06 11.44
N PHE A 8 -6.19 2.87 10.46
CA PHE A 8 -4.98 2.65 9.68
C PHE A 8 -3.73 2.64 10.56
N GLU A 9 -3.68 3.55 11.53
CA GLU A 9 -2.57 3.69 12.49
C GLU A 9 -2.40 2.48 13.42
N ASP A 10 -3.44 1.66 13.59
CA ASP A 10 -3.41 0.47 14.45
C ASP A 10 -2.95 -0.78 13.68
N LEU A 11 -2.88 -0.72 12.35
CA LEU A 11 -2.56 -1.88 11.51
C LEU A 11 -1.07 -2.22 11.58
N HIS A 12 -0.78 -3.52 11.74
CA HIS A 12 0.57 -4.04 11.62
C HIS A 12 0.97 -4.19 10.14
N LEU A 13 1.41 -3.08 9.54
CA LEU A 13 1.87 -3.05 8.15
C LEU A 13 3.21 -3.80 7.99
N GLN A 14 3.20 -4.84 7.16
CA GLN A 14 4.38 -5.57 6.74
C GLN A 14 4.72 -5.24 5.28
N SER A 15 5.98 -4.86 5.08
CA SER A 15 6.54 -4.47 3.79
C SER A 15 7.70 -5.39 3.43
N ASP A 16 7.75 -5.81 2.18
CA ASP A 16 8.89 -6.48 1.58
C ASP A 16 9.79 -5.41 0.93
N LYS A 17 10.88 -5.07 1.61
CA LYS A 17 11.75 -3.93 1.23
C LYS A 17 12.49 -4.14 -0.09
N ASP A 18 12.40 -5.32 -0.70
CA ASP A 18 13.05 -5.64 -1.98
C ASP A 18 12.15 -5.35 -3.20
N TYR A 19 10.94 -4.80 -2.99
CA TYR A 19 10.00 -4.50 -4.07
C TYR A 19 10.26 -3.14 -4.75
N THR A 20 11.17 -3.07 -5.73
CA THR A 20 11.16 -2.00 -6.76
C THR A 20 12.02 -2.37 -7.97
N ASP A 21 11.39 -2.82 -9.07
CA ASP A 21 11.98 -2.74 -10.42
C ASP A 21 11.14 -1.78 -11.28
N ILE A 22 11.79 -0.79 -11.89
CA ILE A 22 11.16 0.22 -12.77
C ILE A 22 10.93 -0.35 -14.18
N ASN A 23 11.59 -1.45 -14.55
CA ASN A 23 11.42 -2.10 -15.85
C ASN A 23 10.19 -3.01 -15.93
N ASP A 24 9.44 -3.15 -14.83
CA ASP A 24 8.34 -4.08 -14.77
C ASP A 24 7.06 -3.54 -15.43
N THR A 25 6.19 -4.48 -15.82
CA THR A 25 4.83 -4.16 -16.31
C THR A 25 3.98 -3.49 -15.22
N VAL A 26 4.43 -3.56 -13.97
CA VAL A 26 3.83 -2.98 -12.79
C VAL A 26 4.84 -2.05 -12.13
N VAL A 27 4.46 -0.80 -11.90
CA VAL A 27 5.28 0.19 -11.20
C VAL A 27 4.51 0.67 -10.00
N GLY A 28 5.10 0.60 -8.81
CA GLY A 28 4.39 0.95 -7.60
C GLY A 28 5.30 1.06 -6.39
N PHE A 29 4.67 1.15 -5.24
CA PHE A 29 5.34 1.17 -3.94
C PHE A 29 4.48 0.43 -2.91
N LEU A 30 5.14 -0.16 -1.92
CA LEU A 30 4.48 -0.69 -0.75
C LEU A 30 4.06 0.46 0.18
N ILE A 31 2.89 0.34 0.79
CA ILE A 31 2.44 1.23 1.84
C ILE A 31 3.01 0.69 3.16
N ASP A 32 3.99 1.40 3.69
CA ASP A 32 4.65 1.02 4.93
C ASP A 32 4.93 2.22 5.83
N LYS A 33 5.64 1.98 6.94
CA LYS A 33 5.93 3.00 7.95
C LYS A 33 6.79 4.17 7.43
N ASP A 34 7.51 3.97 6.33
CA ASP A 34 8.42 4.96 5.76
C ASP A 34 7.68 5.87 4.73
N VAL A 35 6.39 5.57 4.45
CA VAL A 35 5.52 6.32 3.53
C VAL A 35 4.50 7.17 4.29
N ILE A 36 4.38 8.46 3.94
CA ILE A 36 3.42 9.37 4.57
C ILE A 36 2.08 9.28 3.85
N VAL A 37 1.12 8.58 4.45
CA VAL A 37 -0.24 8.44 3.89
C VAL A 37 -1.15 9.59 4.37
N PRO A 38 -1.74 10.40 3.48
CA PRO A 38 -2.69 11.45 3.85
C PRO A 38 -3.98 10.89 4.48
N PHE A 39 -4.59 11.63 5.41
CA PHE A 39 -5.76 11.18 6.18
C PHE A 39 -6.92 10.64 5.33
N ASN A 40 -7.26 11.29 4.22
CA ASN A 40 -8.33 10.83 3.33
C ASN A 40 -7.98 9.50 2.63
N ILE A 41 -6.70 9.26 2.36
CA ILE A 41 -6.21 8.00 1.79
C ILE A 41 -6.19 6.92 2.88
N GLN A 42 -5.77 7.25 4.11
CA GLN A 42 -5.85 6.33 5.25
C GLN A 42 -7.27 5.80 5.44
N ARG A 43 -8.29 6.67 5.38
CA ARG A 43 -9.71 6.25 5.45
C ARG A 43 -10.09 5.24 4.38
N THR A 44 -9.61 5.45 3.16
CA THR A 44 -9.85 4.51 2.06
C THR A 44 -9.21 3.16 2.36
N LEU A 45 -7.96 3.14 2.84
CA LEU A 45 -7.25 1.90 3.19
C LEU A 45 -7.90 1.19 4.41
N GLU A 46 -8.36 1.95 5.40
CA GLU A 46 -9.16 1.43 6.53
C GLU A 46 -10.40 0.70 6.04
N ASP A 47 -11.15 1.31 5.14
CA ASP A 47 -12.39 0.73 4.62
C ASP A 47 -12.11 -0.58 3.87
N ILE A 48 -11.02 -0.64 3.10
CA ILE A 48 -10.61 -1.87 2.38
C ILE A 48 -10.37 -3.01 3.38
N VAL A 49 -9.51 -2.79 4.39
CA VAL A 49 -9.18 -3.81 5.40
C VAL A 49 -10.42 -4.23 6.18
N ASN A 50 -11.20 -3.25 6.66
CA ASN A 50 -12.38 -3.54 7.47
C ASN A 50 -13.46 -4.28 6.67
N ASN A 51 -13.60 -4.00 5.37
CA ASN A 51 -14.52 -4.74 4.50
C ASN A 51 -14.06 -6.18 4.28
N MET A 52 -12.76 -6.41 4.11
CA MET A 52 -12.20 -7.77 4.01
C MET A 52 -12.42 -8.57 5.30
N LEU A 53 -12.14 -7.97 6.46
CA LEU A 53 -12.35 -8.62 7.76
C LEU A 53 -13.83 -8.90 8.02
N ALA A 54 -14.71 -7.95 7.69
CA ALA A 54 -16.15 -8.14 7.81
C ALA A 54 -16.67 -9.27 6.90
N GLY A 55 -16.18 -9.34 5.65
CA GLY A 55 -16.49 -10.43 4.72
C GLY A 55 -16.05 -11.79 5.27
N HIS A 56 -14.81 -11.88 5.75
CA HIS A 56 -14.30 -13.09 6.38
C HIS A 56 -15.13 -13.52 7.60
N PHE A 57 -15.53 -12.58 8.46
CA PHE A 57 -16.38 -12.86 9.61
C PHE A 57 -17.76 -13.39 9.20
N VAL A 58 -18.39 -12.82 8.16
CA VAL A 58 -19.67 -13.31 7.65
C VAL A 58 -19.55 -14.78 7.22
N GLU A 59 -18.46 -15.14 6.55
CA GLU A 59 -18.24 -16.50 6.02
C GLU A 59 -17.86 -17.51 7.11
N THR A 60 -17.04 -17.13 8.07
CA THR A 60 -16.40 -18.08 9.01
C THR A 60 -16.91 -17.98 10.45
N GLN A 61 -17.56 -16.87 10.80
CA GLN A 61 -17.88 -16.47 12.17
C GLN A 61 -16.65 -16.32 13.09
N GLN A 62 -15.45 -16.30 12.52
CA GLN A 62 -14.20 -16.07 13.24
C GLN A 62 -13.94 -14.57 13.36
N VAL A 63 -13.79 -14.10 14.60
CA VAL A 63 -13.36 -12.73 14.87
C VAL A 63 -11.84 -12.69 14.82
N LEU A 64 -11.29 -11.74 14.06
CA LEU A 64 -9.85 -11.51 13.97
C LEU A 64 -9.49 -10.22 14.71
N TYR A 65 -8.61 -10.32 15.70
CA TYR A 65 -8.02 -9.20 16.43
C TYR A 65 -6.70 -8.76 15.79
N LEU A 66 -6.24 -7.53 16.09
CA LEU A 66 -4.98 -6.99 15.55
C LEU A 66 -3.75 -7.87 15.82
N SER A 67 -3.78 -8.67 16.88
CA SER A 67 -2.72 -9.64 17.21
C SER A 67 -2.68 -10.84 16.27
N ASP A 68 -3.78 -11.11 15.58
CA ASP A 68 -4.01 -12.37 14.87
C ASP A 68 -3.55 -12.30 13.42
N PHE A 69 -3.28 -11.09 12.91
CA PHE A 69 -2.93 -10.89 11.51
C PHE A 69 -1.91 -9.77 11.31
N LYS A 70 -1.40 -9.73 10.08
CA LYS A 70 -0.63 -8.62 9.53
C LYS A 70 -1.27 -8.17 8.22
N VAL A 71 -0.97 -6.94 7.82
CA VAL A 71 -1.47 -6.36 6.58
C VAL A 71 -0.30 -6.00 5.70
N SER A 72 -0.35 -6.37 4.42
CA SER A 72 0.54 -5.83 3.39
C SER A 72 -0.30 -5.09 2.36
N MET A 73 0.14 -3.91 1.98
CA MET A 73 -0.56 -3.06 1.03
C MET A 73 0.42 -2.51 0.01
N SER A 74 -0.01 -2.42 -1.24
CA SER A 74 0.74 -1.75 -2.29
C SER A 74 -0.19 -0.86 -3.13
N MET A 75 0.40 0.18 -3.70
CA MET A 75 -0.23 0.95 -4.78
C MET A 75 0.59 0.77 -6.03
N GLU A 76 -0.06 0.32 -7.09
CA GLU A 76 0.61 -0.19 -8.27
C GLU A 76 -0.08 0.28 -9.54
N MET A 77 0.69 0.81 -10.47
CA MET A 77 0.22 1.13 -11.81
C MET A 77 0.65 0.03 -12.78
N ASN A 78 -0.33 -0.58 -13.44
CA ASN A 78 -0.07 -1.40 -14.61
C ASN A 78 0.17 -0.48 -15.82
N THR A 79 1.38 -0.50 -16.37
CA THR A 79 1.79 0.42 -17.45
C THR A 79 1.20 0.08 -18.82
N ARG A 80 0.61 -1.12 -18.98
CA ARG A 80 -0.12 -1.50 -20.20
C ARG A 80 -1.57 -1.01 -20.17
N THR A 81 -2.23 -1.11 -19.03
CA THR A 81 -3.65 -0.71 -18.88
C THR A 81 -3.82 0.72 -18.39
N ASN A 82 -2.74 1.34 -17.88
CA ASN A 82 -2.73 2.65 -17.23
C ASN A 82 -3.63 2.74 -16.00
N LYS A 83 -3.91 1.60 -15.36
CA LYS A 83 -4.73 1.52 -14.15
C LYS A 83 -3.84 1.48 -12.92
N ILE A 84 -4.22 2.27 -11.91
CA ILE A 84 -3.63 2.20 -10.59
C ILE A 84 -4.56 1.33 -9.73
N VAL A 85 -3.99 0.30 -9.12
CA VAL A 85 -4.67 -0.63 -8.22
C VAL A 85 -4.10 -0.50 -6.81
N ILE A 86 -4.93 -0.75 -5.82
CA ILE A 86 -4.53 -0.97 -4.43
C ILE A 86 -4.64 -2.47 -4.18
N SER A 87 -3.51 -3.13 -3.96
CA SER A 87 -3.46 -4.55 -3.60
C SER A 87 -3.34 -4.64 -2.09
N THR A 88 -4.20 -5.43 -1.45
CA THR A 88 -4.23 -5.59 0.01
C THR A 88 -4.28 -7.06 0.39
N TYR A 89 -3.33 -7.47 1.22
CA TYR A 89 -3.22 -8.80 1.80
C TYR A 89 -3.39 -8.73 3.31
N ILE A 90 -4.23 -9.59 3.87
CA ILE A 90 -4.34 -9.84 5.31
C ILE A 90 -3.97 -11.30 5.54
N PHE A 91 -2.93 -11.53 6.34
CA PHE A 91 -2.36 -12.86 6.51
C PHE A 91 -1.82 -13.11 7.91
N ASP A 92 -1.68 -14.39 8.24
CA ASP A 92 -1.09 -14.88 9.49
C ASP A 92 -0.09 -16.02 9.23
N ALA A 93 0.40 -16.67 10.28
CA ALA A 93 1.29 -17.82 10.18
C ALA A 93 0.55 -19.17 9.98
N ASP A 94 -0.75 -19.20 10.21
CA ASP A 94 -1.57 -20.40 10.40
C ASP A 94 -2.56 -20.67 9.24
N ASN A 95 -2.47 -19.89 8.15
CA ASN A 95 -3.15 -19.99 6.83
C ASN A 95 -4.24 -18.94 6.52
N LEU A 96 -4.38 -17.87 7.31
CA LEU A 96 -5.15 -16.70 6.87
C LEU A 96 -4.45 -16.10 5.65
N ASN A 97 -5.20 -15.96 4.55
CA ASN A 97 -4.70 -15.34 3.32
C ASN A 97 -5.86 -14.68 2.58
N LEU A 98 -6.28 -13.52 3.09
CA LEU A 98 -7.28 -12.69 2.42
C LEU A 98 -6.58 -11.75 1.46
N HIS A 99 -7.07 -11.66 0.23
CA HIS A 99 -6.52 -10.79 -0.80
C HIS A 99 -7.62 -10.02 -1.52
N THR A 100 -7.35 -8.77 -1.85
CA THR A 100 -8.17 -7.99 -2.76
C THR A 100 -7.31 -7.03 -3.59
N GLU A 101 -7.79 -6.74 -4.80
CA GLU A 101 -7.25 -5.72 -5.70
C GLU A 101 -8.36 -4.76 -6.09
N ILE A 102 -8.15 -3.48 -5.82
CA ILE A 102 -9.15 -2.46 -6.09
C ILE A 102 -8.60 -1.48 -7.11
N ASP A 103 -9.27 -1.40 -8.25
CA ASP A 103 -9.05 -0.34 -9.24
C ASP A 103 -9.42 1.00 -8.63
N THR A 104 -8.43 1.91 -8.52
CA THR A 104 -8.62 3.21 -7.90
C THR A 104 -9.70 4.05 -8.59
N ASP A 105 -10.00 3.80 -9.87
CA ASP A 105 -11.08 4.49 -10.59
C ASP A 105 -12.49 4.16 -10.06
N THR A 106 -12.63 3.12 -9.25
CA THR A 106 -13.91 2.75 -8.62
C THR A 106 -14.15 3.44 -7.28
N LEU A 107 -13.14 4.15 -6.75
CA LEU A 107 -13.19 4.78 -5.45
C LEU A 107 -13.74 6.21 -5.53
N HIS A 108 -14.48 6.64 -4.51
CA HIS A 108 -15.14 7.97 -4.46
C HIS A 108 -14.16 9.13 -4.72
N ASP A 109 -12.95 9.06 -4.15
CA ASP A 109 -11.93 10.11 -4.25
C ASP A 109 -10.76 9.74 -5.18
N TYR A 110 -11.03 8.99 -6.26
CA TYR A 110 -10.01 8.45 -7.18
C TYR A 110 -8.96 9.49 -7.64
N ARG A 111 -9.36 10.75 -7.89
CA ARG A 111 -8.42 11.80 -8.30
C ARG A 111 -7.37 12.10 -7.24
N SER A 112 -7.78 12.14 -5.97
CA SER A 112 -6.88 12.39 -4.83
C SER A 112 -5.92 11.21 -4.65
N ILE A 113 -6.43 9.99 -4.80
CA ILE A 113 -5.66 8.74 -4.74
C ILE A 113 -4.61 8.69 -5.85
N LYS A 114 -4.98 9.01 -7.10
CA LYS A 114 -4.05 9.05 -8.23
C LYS A 114 -2.97 10.12 -8.05
N LYS A 115 -3.35 11.31 -7.55
CA LYS A 115 -2.39 12.37 -7.24
C LYS A 115 -1.41 11.94 -6.17
N TYR A 116 -1.89 11.28 -5.11
CA TYR A 116 -1.06 10.73 -4.07
C TYR A 116 -0.07 9.70 -4.62
N PHE A 117 -0.53 8.75 -5.44
CA PHE A 117 0.31 7.75 -6.09
C PHE A 117 1.51 8.39 -6.83
N PHE A 118 1.27 9.35 -7.72
CA PHE A 118 2.36 9.97 -8.49
C PHE A 118 3.28 10.83 -7.64
N ASN A 119 2.75 11.52 -6.62
CA ASN A 119 3.57 12.31 -5.70
C ASN A 119 4.53 11.41 -4.92
N GLU A 120 4.00 10.34 -4.31
CA GLU A 120 4.78 9.46 -3.46
C GLU A 120 5.79 8.65 -4.28
N LEU A 121 5.36 8.07 -5.41
CA LEU A 121 6.26 7.40 -6.34
C LEU A 121 7.39 8.33 -6.80
N GLY A 122 7.07 9.59 -7.11
CA GLY A 122 8.06 10.61 -7.44
C GLY A 122 9.07 10.84 -6.32
N CYS A 123 8.60 11.00 -5.08
CA CYS A 123 9.46 11.15 -3.90
C CYS A 123 10.40 9.95 -3.72
N ILE A 124 9.87 8.72 -3.81
CA ILE A 124 10.64 7.48 -3.66
C ILE A 124 11.72 7.37 -4.75
N VAL A 125 11.33 7.54 -6.02
CA VAL A 125 12.25 7.42 -7.17
C VAL A 125 13.35 8.48 -7.10
N LEU A 126 12.99 9.74 -6.84
CA LEU A 126 13.97 10.82 -6.73
C LEU A 126 14.89 10.65 -5.52
N GLY A 127 14.37 10.16 -4.39
CA GLY A 127 15.16 9.82 -3.21
C GLY A 127 16.17 8.71 -3.51
N ARG A 128 15.77 7.66 -4.24
CA ARG A 128 16.67 6.59 -4.68
C ARG A 128 17.74 7.10 -5.63
N ILE A 129 17.39 7.96 -6.60
CA ILE A 129 18.35 8.60 -7.50
C ILE A 129 19.37 9.43 -6.71
N SER A 130 18.94 10.22 -5.72
CA SER A 130 19.84 10.98 -4.83
C SER A 130 20.84 10.06 -4.14
N GLN A 131 20.37 8.97 -3.53
CA GLN A 131 21.22 7.99 -2.85
C GLN A 131 22.27 7.38 -3.80
N LEU A 132 21.86 7.02 -5.02
CA LEU A 132 22.75 6.48 -6.04
C LEU A 132 23.79 7.51 -6.50
N GLN A 133 23.39 8.77 -6.71
CA GLN A 133 24.32 9.85 -7.07
C GLN A 133 25.35 10.09 -5.98
N LYS A 134 24.94 10.11 -4.70
CA LYS A 134 25.83 10.24 -3.55
C LYS A 134 26.82 9.07 -3.50
N ALA A 135 26.35 7.84 -3.65
CA ALA A 135 27.20 6.64 -3.65
C ALA A 135 28.22 6.62 -4.80
N ALA A 136 27.85 7.14 -5.98
CA ALA A 136 28.73 7.23 -7.14
C ALA A 136 29.65 8.47 -7.15
N GLY A 137 29.56 9.35 -6.14
CA GLY A 137 30.33 10.60 -6.09
C GLY A 137 29.92 11.65 -7.13
N ILE A 138 28.70 11.53 -7.68
CA ILE A 138 28.17 12.43 -8.71
C ILE A 138 27.55 13.66 -8.04
N LYS A 139 28.01 14.85 -8.42
CA LYS A 139 27.36 16.13 -8.06
C LYS A 139 26.21 16.41 -9.02
N GLY A 140 25.08 15.73 -8.80
CA GLY A 140 23.85 15.91 -9.59
C GLY A 140 22.83 16.83 -8.92
N LEU A 141 21.81 17.24 -9.67
CA LEU A 141 20.69 18.07 -9.20
C LEU A 141 20.00 17.50 -7.94
N PHE A 142 19.98 16.16 -7.80
CA PHE A 142 19.30 15.47 -6.72
C PHE A 142 20.25 15.06 -5.58
N ALA A 143 21.57 15.17 -5.74
CA ALA A 143 22.56 14.76 -4.73
C ALA A 143 22.52 15.58 -3.42
N LEU A 144 21.70 16.64 -3.36
CA LEU A 144 21.50 17.52 -2.22
C LEU A 144 20.17 17.29 -1.47
N LEU A 145 19.25 16.46 -2.01
CA LEU A 145 18.08 15.96 -1.30
C LEU A 145 18.49 14.80 -0.39
#